data_AF-A0A2M8BU34-F1
#
_entry.id   AF-A0A2M8BU34-F1
#
_cell.length_a   1.000
_cell.length_b   1.000
_cell.length_c   1.000
_cell.angle_alpha   90.00
_cell.angle_beta   90.00
_cell.angle_gamma   90.00
#
_symmetry.space_group_name_H-M   'P 1'
#
loop_
_entity.id
_entity.type
_entity.pdbx_description
1 polymer ?
#
loop_
_entity_poly.entity_id
_entity_poly.type
_entity_poly.pdbx_seq_one_letter_code
_entity_poly.pdbx_strand_id
1 'polypeptide(L)'
;MQDERLIYQARQKVPPLQKILDEAIENIKKASPQILVPEYIRAHFSECATTLEPKALEIYLHYERKTFLSAIDTWVSQNESVIKSLSEKGLPSSDFAKEVIKLFYPLVQRLEFRSGQTRKARGGRTFELVIGYLLGKIGVPHQKPKGKQQTKILKRVDLVIPDQITAIERPDKAYFLSCKRTLRERWKQTIPERKPSWRVFLLTLVSSL
;
A
#
# COMPACT_ATOMS: atom_id res chain seq x y z
N MET A 1 -22.73 0.91 14.02
CA MET A 1 -22.38 2.35 13.94
C MET A 1 -21.18 2.72 14.83
N GLN A 2 -21.15 2.36 16.12
CA GLN A 2 -20.04 2.74 17.02
C GLN A 2 -18.69 2.10 16.64
N ASP A 3 -18.68 0.80 16.34
CA ASP A 3 -17.47 0.09 15.88
C ASP A 3 -16.91 0.62 14.55
N GLU A 4 -17.78 1.06 13.64
CA GLU A 4 -17.32 1.63 12.36
C GLU A 4 -16.59 2.95 12.55
N ARG A 5 -17.06 3.78 13.51
CA ARG A 5 -16.40 5.03 13.88
C ARG A 5 -15.04 4.76 14.50
N LEU A 6 -14.92 3.76 15.36
CA LEU A 6 -13.66 3.33 15.98
C LEU A 6 -12.67 2.86 14.92
N ILE A 7 -13.09 1.97 14.01
CA ILE A 7 -12.28 1.50 12.88
C ILE A 7 -11.83 2.68 12.01
N TYR A 8 -12.73 3.61 11.70
CA TYR A 8 -12.41 4.79 10.90
C TYR A 8 -11.34 5.65 11.58
N GLN A 9 -11.53 6.01 12.85
CA GLN A 9 -10.61 6.84 13.62
C GLN A 9 -9.23 6.18 13.76
N ALA A 10 -9.18 4.88 14.04
CA ALA A 10 -7.93 4.14 14.18
C ALA A 10 -7.11 4.18 12.87
N ARG A 11 -7.78 4.07 11.71
CA ARG A 11 -7.14 4.09 10.39
C ARG A 11 -6.58 5.46 9.99
N GLN A 12 -7.14 6.56 10.49
CA GLN A 12 -6.61 7.91 10.23
C GLN A 12 -5.21 8.12 10.84
N LYS A 13 -4.81 7.27 11.79
CA LYS A 13 -3.49 7.34 12.43
C LYS A 13 -2.37 6.77 11.54
N VAL A 14 -2.71 6.03 10.48
CA VAL A 14 -1.70 5.49 9.57
C VAL A 14 -1.23 6.60 8.62
N PRO A 15 0.08 6.91 8.58
CA PRO A 15 0.58 8.04 7.81
C PRO A 15 0.38 7.85 6.30
N PRO A 16 0.36 8.93 5.50
CA PRO A 16 0.32 8.88 4.04
C PRO A 16 1.44 8.03 3.43
N LEU A 17 1.22 7.49 2.23
CA LEU A 17 2.19 6.60 1.58
C LEU A 17 3.53 7.27 1.29
N GLN A 18 3.51 8.56 0.94
CA GLN A 18 4.76 9.30 0.70
C GLN A 18 5.62 9.32 1.97
N LYS A 19 5.02 9.63 3.12
CA LYS A 19 5.73 9.62 4.41
C LYS A 19 6.32 8.24 4.75
N ILE A 20 5.60 7.16 4.45
CA ILE A 20 6.09 5.79 4.64
C ILE A 20 7.30 5.50 3.72
N LEU A 21 7.23 5.94 2.47
CA LEU A 21 8.32 5.79 1.52
C LEU A 21 9.55 6.62 1.94
N ASP A 22 9.34 7.86 2.39
CA ASP A 22 10.42 8.73 2.87
C ASP A 22 11.13 8.11 4.08
N GLU A 23 10.38 7.53 5.02
CA GLU A 23 10.96 6.79 6.16
C GLU A 23 11.71 5.53 5.70
N ALA A 24 11.20 4.80 4.70
CA ALA A 24 11.90 3.65 4.13
C ALA A 24 13.23 4.05 3.49
N ILE A 25 13.25 5.17 2.76
CA ILE A 25 14.45 5.75 2.15
C ILE A 25 15.45 6.13 3.23
N GLU A 26 15.04 6.85 4.28
CA GLU A 26 15.95 7.25 5.36
C GLU A 26 16.51 6.04 6.13
N ASN A 27 15.72 4.99 6.33
CA ASN A 27 16.21 3.74 6.93
C ASN A 27 17.24 3.04 6.04
N ILE A 28 17.00 2.95 4.73
CA ILE A 28 17.95 2.36 3.78
C ILE A 28 19.21 3.22 3.67
N LYS A 29 19.07 4.55 3.66
CA LYS A 29 20.20 5.48 3.62
C LYS A 29 21.18 5.28 4.77
N LYS A 30 20.67 4.93 5.97
CA LYS A 30 21.50 4.63 7.15
C LYS A 30 22.16 3.25 7.08
N ALA A 31 21.47 2.25 6.53
CA ALA A 31 21.95 0.87 6.54
C ALA A 31 22.78 0.49 5.31
N SER A 32 22.33 0.90 4.12
CA SER A 32 22.87 0.53 2.81
C SER A 32 22.70 1.69 1.80
N PRO A 33 23.42 2.83 1.98
CA PRO A 33 23.24 4.03 1.16
C PRO A 33 23.47 3.81 -0.34
N GLN A 34 24.31 2.84 -0.72
CA GLN A 34 24.63 2.51 -2.11
C GLN A 34 23.39 2.19 -2.95
N ILE A 35 22.35 1.59 -2.36
CA ILE A 35 21.10 1.23 -3.04
C ILE A 35 20.33 2.46 -3.54
N LEU A 36 20.66 3.66 -3.03
CA LEU A 36 20.01 4.93 -3.39
C LEU A 36 20.87 5.80 -4.31
N VAL A 37 22.07 5.35 -4.69
CA VAL A 37 23.00 6.05 -5.58
C VAL A 37 22.55 5.90 -7.03
N PRO A 38 22.42 6.98 -7.83
CA PRO A 38 21.89 6.91 -9.20
C PRO A 38 22.57 5.88 -10.11
N GLU A 39 23.90 5.77 -10.05
CA GLU A 39 24.70 4.83 -10.84
C GLU A 39 24.37 3.39 -10.46
N TYR A 40 24.23 3.11 -9.16
CA TYR A 40 23.84 1.79 -8.67
C TYR A 40 22.40 1.45 -9.06
N ILE A 41 21.46 2.39 -8.90
CA ILE A 41 20.06 2.18 -9.31
C ILE A 41 19.98 1.85 -10.80
N ARG A 42 20.78 2.51 -11.65
CA ARG A 42 20.80 2.23 -13.09
C ARG A 42 21.27 0.81 -13.40
N ALA A 43 22.27 0.30 -12.66
CA ALA A 43 22.82 -1.04 -12.86
C ALA A 43 21.99 -2.15 -12.15
N HIS A 44 21.32 -1.82 -11.05
CA HIS A 44 20.68 -2.77 -10.13
C HIS A 44 19.22 -2.40 -9.80
N PHE A 45 18.48 -1.91 -10.80
CA PHE A 45 17.13 -1.36 -10.60
C PHE A 45 16.18 -2.33 -9.89
N SER A 46 16.20 -3.61 -10.30
CA SER A 46 15.36 -4.65 -9.70
C SER A 46 15.65 -4.85 -8.21
N GLU A 47 16.92 -4.90 -7.82
CA GLU A 47 17.36 -5.03 -6.43
C GLU A 47 16.91 -3.82 -5.59
N CYS A 48 17.05 -2.62 -6.15
CA CYS A 48 16.61 -1.39 -5.48
C CYS A 48 15.09 -1.42 -5.23
N ALA A 49 14.31 -1.86 -6.21
CA ALA A 49 12.85 -1.98 -6.09
C ALA A 49 12.45 -3.07 -5.07
N THR A 50 13.09 -4.24 -5.11
CA THR A 50 12.84 -5.36 -4.18
C THR A 50 13.39 -5.13 -2.78
N THR A 51 14.24 -4.11 -2.59
CA THR A 51 14.68 -3.67 -1.26
C THR A 51 13.73 -2.61 -0.70
N LEU A 52 13.36 -1.62 -1.52
CA LEU A 52 12.58 -0.46 -1.07
C LEU A 52 11.11 -0.80 -0.80
N GLU A 53 10.47 -1.62 -1.64
CA GLU A 53 9.05 -1.98 -1.43
C GLU A 53 8.82 -2.78 -0.14
N PRO A 54 9.61 -3.84 0.18
CA PRO A 54 9.44 -4.56 1.44
C PRO A 54 9.74 -3.70 2.66
N LYS A 55 10.73 -2.79 2.59
CA LYS A 55 11.02 -1.85 3.68
C LYS A 55 9.84 -0.91 3.94
N ALA A 56 9.22 -0.38 2.89
CA ALA A 56 8.01 0.44 3.02
C ALA A 56 6.82 -0.37 3.57
N LEU A 57 6.69 -1.66 3.20
CA LEU A 57 5.68 -2.56 3.75
C LEU A 57 5.89 -2.81 5.25
N GLU A 58 7.13 -3.05 5.69
CA GLU A 58 7.48 -3.25 7.09
C GLU A 58 7.06 -2.03 7.94
N ILE A 59 7.42 -0.82 7.50
CA ILE A 59 7.03 0.42 8.17
C ILE A 59 5.50 0.58 8.20
N TYR A 60 4.81 0.29 7.09
CA TYR A 60 3.35 0.29 7.07
C TYR A 60 2.76 -0.65 8.12
N LEU A 61 3.26 -1.89 8.21
CA LEU A 61 2.77 -2.89 9.14
C LEU A 61 3.02 -2.49 10.60
N HIS A 62 4.12 -1.79 10.88
CA HIS A 62 4.36 -1.20 12.20
C HIS A 62 3.29 -0.17 12.59
N TYR A 63 2.95 0.75 11.67
CA TYR A 63 1.87 1.71 11.92
C TYR A 63 0.50 1.04 12.02
N GLU A 64 0.22 0.05 11.18
CA GLU A 64 -1.03 -0.73 11.23
C GLU A 64 -1.18 -1.44 12.58
N ARG A 65 -0.10 -2.04 13.10
CA ARG A 65 -0.10 -2.69 14.42
C ARG A 65 -0.42 -1.69 15.53
N LYS A 66 0.20 -0.50 15.54
CA LYS A 66 -0.11 0.56 16.53
C LYS A 66 -1.58 0.99 16.46
N THR A 67 -2.12 1.09 15.26
CA THR A 67 -3.54 1.38 15.03
C THR A 67 -4.45 0.29 15.62
N PHE A 68 -4.10 -0.99 15.48
CA PHE A 68 -4.86 -2.10 16.04
C PHE A 68 -4.85 -2.10 17.57
N LEU A 69 -3.69 -1.91 18.18
CA LEU A 69 -3.57 -1.82 19.64
C LEU A 69 -4.42 -0.67 20.19
N SER A 70 -4.34 0.51 19.56
CA SER A 70 -5.18 1.64 19.97
C SER A 70 -6.69 1.38 19.80
N ALA A 71 -7.09 0.60 18.80
CA ALA A 71 -8.48 0.21 18.60
C ALA A 71 -8.96 -0.74 19.71
N ILE A 72 -8.11 -1.67 20.14
CA ILE A 72 -8.36 -2.56 21.28
C ILE A 72 -8.54 -1.73 22.55
N ASP A 73 -7.60 -0.83 22.87
CA ASP A 73 -7.67 -0.01 24.08
C ASP A 73 -8.95 0.83 24.13
N THR A 74 -9.33 1.41 23.00
CA THR A 74 -10.56 2.20 22.87
C THR A 74 -11.81 1.34 23.07
N TRP A 75 -11.83 0.13 22.50
CA TRP A 75 -12.96 -0.78 22.63
C TRP A 75 -13.11 -1.25 24.08
N VAL A 76 -12.01 -1.62 24.74
CA VAL A 76 -12.01 -2.01 26.15
C VAL A 76 -12.57 -0.89 27.01
N SER A 77 -12.10 0.35 26.82
CA SER A 77 -12.57 1.52 27.56
C SER A 77 -14.06 1.79 27.36
N GLN A 78 -14.59 1.57 26.15
CA GLN A 78 -16.02 1.75 25.85
C GLN A 78 -16.92 0.65 26.41
N ASN A 79 -16.35 -0.52 26.73
CA ASN A 79 -17.08 -1.70 27.20
C ASN A 79 -16.72 -2.05 28.66
N GLU A 80 -16.07 -1.13 29.39
CA GLU A 80 -15.56 -1.36 30.74
C GLU A 80 -16.65 -1.86 31.71
N SER A 81 -17.85 -1.27 31.65
CA SER A 81 -18.98 -1.67 32.51
C SER A 81 -19.42 -3.12 32.25
N VAL A 82 -19.46 -3.54 30.99
CA VAL A 82 -19.82 -4.91 30.59
C VAL A 82 -18.73 -5.89 31.02
N ILE A 83 -17.47 -5.52 30.81
CA ILE A 83 -16.31 -6.34 31.22
C ILE A 83 -16.29 -6.50 32.75
N LYS A 84 -16.56 -5.43 33.50
CA LYS A 84 -16.65 -5.47 34.96
C LYS A 84 -17.78 -6.39 35.44
N SER A 85 -18.97 -6.28 34.82
CA SER A 85 -20.09 -7.17 35.12
C SER A 85 -19.76 -8.65 34.85
N LEU A 86 -19.00 -8.95 33.79
CA LEU A 86 -18.52 -10.32 33.54
C LEU A 86 -17.52 -10.79 34.60
N SER A 87 -16.65 -9.90 35.07
CA SER A 87 -15.69 -10.22 36.13
C SER A 87 -16.37 -10.53 37.47
N GLU A 88 -17.44 -9.80 37.80
CA GLU A 88 -18.20 -9.95 39.05
C GLU A 88 -18.97 -11.28 39.12
N LYS A 89 -19.18 -11.97 37.99
CA LYS A 89 -19.82 -13.30 37.95
C LYS A 89 -18.95 -14.44 38.52
N GLY A 90 -17.70 -14.16 38.88
CA GLY A 90 -16.80 -15.18 39.46
C GLY A 90 -16.48 -16.33 38.50
N LEU A 91 -16.50 -16.08 37.19
CA LEU A 91 -16.19 -17.09 36.17
C LEU A 91 -14.73 -17.56 36.30
N PRO A 92 -14.43 -18.84 36.01
CA PRO A 92 -13.05 -19.27 35.79
C PRO A 92 -12.36 -18.39 34.75
N SER A 93 -11.06 -18.14 34.91
CA SER A 93 -10.32 -17.19 34.05
C SER A 93 -10.43 -17.51 32.55
N SER A 94 -10.48 -18.79 32.19
CA SER A 94 -10.66 -19.23 30.81
C SER A 94 -12.04 -18.89 30.24
N ASP A 95 -13.10 -18.99 31.04
CA ASP A 95 -14.46 -18.68 30.62
C ASP A 95 -14.71 -17.17 30.58
N PHE A 96 -14.15 -16.41 31.53
CA PHE A 96 -14.11 -14.95 31.44
C PHE A 96 -13.46 -14.48 30.13
N ALA A 97 -12.28 -15.01 29.80
CA ALA A 97 -11.59 -14.67 28.56
C ALA A 97 -12.42 -15.02 27.31
N LYS A 98 -13.09 -16.19 27.29
CA LYS A 98 -13.98 -16.57 26.18
C LYS A 98 -15.12 -15.57 26.01
N GLU A 99 -15.77 -15.15 27.09
CA GLU A 99 -16.89 -14.19 27.00
C GLU A 99 -16.43 -12.82 26.50
N VAL A 100 -15.29 -12.31 26.97
CA VAL A 100 -14.71 -11.05 26.47
C VAL A 100 -14.34 -11.18 24.98
N ILE A 101 -13.73 -12.30 24.57
CA ILE A 101 -13.37 -12.54 23.17
C ILE A 101 -14.62 -12.63 22.28
N LYS A 102 -15.71 -13.26 22.73
CA LYS A 102 -16.98 -13.30 21.99
C LYS A 102 -17.54 -11.90 21.74
N LEU A 103 -17.46 -11.01 22.73
CA LEU A 103 -17.89 -9.61 22.60
C LEU A 103 -16.98 -8.83 21.64
N PHE A 104 -15.68 -9.09 21.67
CA PHE A 104 -14.69 -8.36 20.86
C PHE A 104 -14.58 -8.87 19.41
N TYR A 105 -14.83 -10.16 19.17
CA TYR A 105 -14.63 -10.82 17.88
C TYR A 105 -15.26 -10.09 16.68
N PRO A 106 -16.51 -9.58 16.74
CA PRO A 106 -17.11 -8.85 15.62
C PRO A 106 -16.31 -7.62 15.20
N LEU A 107 -15.69 -6.91 16.16
CA LEU A 107 -14.83 -5.77 15.87
C LEU A 107 -13.54 -6.22 15.18
N VAL A 108 -12.88 -7.28 15.68
CA VAL A 108 -11.66 -7.85 15.07
C VAL A 108 -11.91 -8.27 13.63
N GLN A 109 -13.00 -8.99 13.38
CA GLN A 109 -13.35 -9.46 12.04
C GLN A 109 -13.49 -8.29 11.06
N ARG A 110 -14.17 -7.22 11.48
CA ARG A 110 -14.32 -5.99 10.67
C ARG A 110 -12.99 -5.25 10.49
N LEU A 111 -12.19 -5.12 11.55
CA LEU A 111 -10.87 -4.49 11.50
C LEU A 111 -9.98 -5.20 10.48
N GLU A 112 -9.82 -6.52 10.60
CA GLU A 112 -8.97 -7.30 9.69
C GLU A 112 -9.46 -7.25 8.24
N PHE A 113 -10.77 -7.34 8.01
CA PHE A 113 -11.31 -7.22 6.66
C PHE A 113 -10.95 -5.86 6.03
N ARG A 114 -11.19 -4.76 6.75
CA ARG A 114 -10.91 -3.40 6.25
C ARG A 114 -9.40 -3.16 6.08
N SER A 115 -8.59 -3.68 6.98
CA SER A 115 -7.13 -3.61 6.89
C SER A 115 -6.60 -4.43 5.72
N GLY A 116 -7.12 -5.62 5.48
CA GLY A 116 -6.80 -6.43 4.30
C GLY A 116 -7.09 -5.70 2.98
N GLN A 117 -8.23 -5.01 2.87
CA GLN A 117 -8.53 -4.18 1.69
C GLN A 117 -7.60 -2.96 1.58
N THR A 118 -7.23 -2.36 2.71
CA THR A 118 -6.27 -1.25 2.77
C THR A 118 -4.88 -1.71 2.32
N ARG A 119 -4.39 -2.85 2.82
CA ARG A 119 -3.12 -3.48 2.41
C ARG A 119 -3.06 -3.70 0.90
N LYS A 120 -4.13 -4.23 0.29
CA LYS A 120 -4.20 -4.43 -1.16
C LYS A 120 -4.09 -3.12 -1.94
N ALA A 121 -4.87 -2.10 -1.55
CA ALA A 121 -4.87 -0.81 -2.22
C ALA A 121 -3.53 -0.07 -2.05
N ARG A 122 -3.01 -0.06 -0.82
CA ARG A 122 -1.75 0.61 -0.47
C ARG A 122 -0.55 -0.09 -1.07
N GLY A 123 -0.48 -1.43 -1.05
CA GLY A 123 0.64 -2.18 -1.61
C GLY A 123 0.84 -1.91 -3.11
N GLY A 124 -0.24 -1.87 -3.90
CA GLY A 124 -0.14 -1.46 -5.31
C GLY A 124 0.39 -0.03 -5.46
N ARG A 125 -0.18 0.90 -4.69
CA ARG A 125 0.20 2.31 -4.75
C ARG A 125 1.62 2.60 -4.25
N THR A 126 2.09 1.86 -3.25
CA THR A 126 3.48 1.91 -2.77
C THR A 126 4.43 1.46 -3.87
N PHE A 127 4.11 0.36 -4.56
CA PHE A 127 4.93 -0.12 -5.67
C PHE A 127 5.04 0.92 -6.78
N GLU A 128 3.93 1.57 -7.16
CA GLU A 128 3.96 2.69 -8.12
C GLU A 128 4.87 3.85 -7.65
N LEU A 129 4.82 4.21 -6.36
CA LEU A 129 5.65 5.28 -5.81
C LEU A 129 7.14 4.90 -5.78
N VAL A 130 7.46 3.64 -5.46
CA VAL A 130 8.83 3.11 -5.48
C VAL A 130 9.41 3.20 -6.90
N ILE A 131 8.66 2.75 -7.91
CA ILE A 131 9.11 2.83 -9.30
C ILE A 131 9.31 4.29 -9.72
N GLY A 132 8.37 5.18 -9.41
CA GLY A 132 8.51 6.60 -9.71
C GLY A 132 9.74 7.22 -9.03
N TYR A 133 9.95 6.93 -7.75
CA TYR A 133 11.13 7.38 -7.02
C TYR A 133 12.43 6.95 -7.71
N LEU A 134 12.58 5.66 -8.02
CA LEU A 134 13.79 5.12 -8.65
C LEU A 134 14.03 5.71 -10.03
N LEU A 135 12.99 5.82 -10.88
CA LEU A 135 13.08 6.48 -12.19
C LEU A 135 13.54 7.94 -12.06
N GLY A 136 12.95 8.69 -11.12
CA GLY A 136 13.33 10.07 -10.86
C GLY A 136 14.78 10.20 -10.42
N LYS A 137 15.27 9.28 -9.57
CA LYS A 137 16.65 9.29 -9.08
C LYS A 137 17.70 9.06 -10.17
N ILE A 138 17.36 8.32 -11.23
CA ILE A 138 18.24 8.09 -12.37
C ILE A 138 18.02 9.08 -13.52
N GLY A 139 17.24 10.15 -13.29
CA GLY A 139 16.98 11.21 -14.26
C GLY A 139 16.00 10.84 -15.37
N VAL A 140 15.18 9.80 -15.18
CA VAL A 140 14.13 9.44 -16.16
C VAL A 140 12.86 10.25 -15.85
N PRO A 141 12.46 11.19 -16.74
CA PRO A 141 11.24 11.95 -16.56
C PRO A 141 10.04 11.01 -16.60
N HIS A 142 9.12 11.17 -15.66
CA HIS A 142 7.93 10.38 -15.59
C HIS A 142 6.80 11.16 -14.91
N GLN A 143 5.56 10.76 -15.18
CA GLN A 143 4.40 11.37 -14.57
C GLN A 143 3.35 10.32 -14.25
N LYS A 144 2.68 10.47 -13.10
CA LYS A 144 1.41 9.78 -12.87
C LYS A 144 0.28 10.53 -13.60
N PRO A 145 -0.55 9.87 -14.42
CA PRO A 145 -1.71 10.50 -15.05
C PRO A 145 -2.61 11.23 -14.04
N LYS A 146 -2.94 12.49 -14.32
CA LYS A 146 -3.80 13.35 -13.50
C LYS A 146 -4.84 14.07 -14.37
N GLY A 147 -6.03 14.29 -13.81
CA GLY A 147 -7.16 14.93 -14.47
C GLY A 147 -8.19 13.93 -15.01
N LYS A 148 -9.47 14.31 -15.00
CA LYS A 148 -10.60 13.41 -15.31
C LYS A 148 -10.53 12.83 -16.73
N GLN A 149 -10.18 13.66 -17.72
CA GLN A 149 -10.10 13.22 -19.12
C GLN A 149 -8.85 12.37 -19.37
N GLN A 150 -7.70 12.81 -18.87
CA GLN A 150 -6.42 12.13 -19.05
C GLN A 150 -6.44 10.75 -18.38
N THR A 151 -6.98 10.64 -17.16
CA THR A 151 -7.13 9.35 -16.47
C THR A 151 -8.12 8.41 -17.17
N LYS A 152 -9.12 8.95 -17.88
CA LYS A 152 -10.02 8.16 -18.73
C LYS A 152 -9.30 7.62 -19.97
N ILE A 153 -8.46 8.45 -20.62
CA ILE A 153 -7.69 8.06 -21.81
C ILE A 153 -6.59 7.05 -21.46
N LEU A 154 -5.83 7.33 -20.40
CA LEU A 154 -4.70 6.56 -19.85
C LEU A 154 -5.16 5.52 -18.81
N LYS A 155 -6.38 4.99 -18.97
CA LYS A 155 -6.96 4.02 -18.04
C LYS A 155 -6.00 2.84 -17.87
N ARG A 156 -5.76 2.44 -16.62
CA ARG A 156 -4.87 1.32 -16.23
C ARG A 156 -3.38 1.55 -16.48
N VAL A 157 -2.97 2.75 -16.89
CA VAL A 157 -1.58 3.19 -16.90
C VAL A 157 -1.29 3.89 -15.57
N ASP A 158 -0.26 3.44 -14.88
CA ASP A 158 0.10 3.95 -13.56
C ASP A 158 1.13 5.07 -13.65
N LEU A 159 2.09 4.95 -14.57
CA LEU A 159 3.10 5.96 -14.89
C LEU A 159 3.28 6.07 -16.41
N VAL A 160 3.61 7.27 -16.88
CA VAL A 160 4.01 7.53 -18.28
C VAL A 160 5.39 8.17 -18.31
N ILE A 161 6.14 7.90 -19.37
CA ILE A 161 7.45 8.50 -19.67
C ILE A 161 7.35 9.14 -21.06
N PRO A 162 7.74 10.42 -21.25
CA PRO A 162 8.23 11.34 -20.22
C PRO A 162 7.11 11.98 -19.38
N ASP A 163 5.95 12.24 -19.99
CA ASP A 163 4.85 12.98 -19.37
C ASP A 163 3.50 12.63 -20.01
N GLN A 164 2.40 13.07 -19.39
CA GLN A 164 1.04 12.72 -19.82
C GLN A 164 0.57 13.43 -21.10
N ILE A 165 1.11 14.60 -21.41
CA ILE A 165 0.77 15.34 -22.64
C ILE A 165 1.38 14.59 -23.81
N THR A 166 2.68 14.27 -23.75
CA THR A 166 3.37 13.45 -24.74
C THR A 166 2.68 12.10 -24.92
N ALA A 167 2.28 11.43 -23.83
CA ALA A 167 1.60 10.14 -23.89
C ALA A 167 0.23 10.17 -24.59
N ILE A 168 -0.47 11.31 -24.57
CA ILE A 168 -1.79 11.47 -25.21
C ILE A 168 -1.65 11.95 -26.65
N GLU A 169 -0.80 12.94 -26.90
CA GLU A 169 -0.67 13.59 -28.22
C GLU A 169 0.27 12.83 -29.16
N ARG A 170 1.33 12.21 -28.61
CA ARG A 170 2.36 11.49 -29.36
C ARG A 170 2.69 10.15 -28.69
N PRO A 171 1.73 9.20 -28.65
CA PRO A 171 1.89 7.94 -27.91
C PRO A 171 3.04 7.07 -28.41
N ASP A 172 3.43 7.20 -29.69
CA ASP A 172 4.62 6.57 -30.28
C ASP A 172 5.92 7.03 -29.61
N LYS A 173 5.95 8.25 -29.07
CA LYS A 173 7.09 8.84 -28.34
C LYS A 173 7.03 8.64 -26.83
N ALA A 174 6.06 7.87 -26.33
CA ALA A 174 5.89 7.63 -24.91
C ALA A 174 6.04 6.14 -24.55
N TYR A 175 6.36 5.90 -23.28
CA TYR A 175 6.27 4.59 -22.65
C TYR A 175 5.20 4.62 -21.56
N PHE A 176 4.46 3.52 -21.44
CA PHE A 176 3.34 3.39 -20.52
C PHE A 176 3.65 2.26 -19.54
N LEU A 177 3.70 2.56 -18.26
CA LEU A 177 4.01 1.57 -17.22
C LEU A 177 2.74 1.24 -16.46
N SER A 178 2.42 -0.05 -16.35
CA SER A 178 1.46 -0.55 -15.37
C SER A 178 2.21 -1.36 -14.32
N CYS A 179 1.98 -0.99 -13.06
CA CYS A 179 2.65 -1.57 -11.91
C CYS A 179 1.70 -2.54 -11.21
N LYS A 180 2.06 -3.82 -11.14
CA LYS A 180 1.30 -4.81 -10.39
C LYS A 180 2.25 -5.58 -9.48
N ARG A 181 2.13 -5.34 -8.17
CA ARG A 181 2.91 -6.06 -7.16
C ARG A 181 2.80 -7.59 -7.31
N THR A 182 1.59 -8.10 -7.54
CA THR A 182 1.34 -9.51 -7.91
C THR A 182 0.42 -9.57 -9.12
N LEU A 183 0.57 -10.62 -9.94
CA LEU A 183 -0.15 -10.75 -11.21
C LEU A 183 -1.44 -11.55 -11.08
N ARG A 184 -1.41 -12.80 -10.58
CA ARG A 184 -2.57 -13.72 -10.57
C ARG A 184 -3.33 -13.65 -11.90
N GLU A 185 -4.65 -13.69 -11.93
CA GLU A 185 -5.47 -13.46 -13.13
C GLU A 185 -5.52 -11.99 -13.58
N ARG A 186 -5.04 -11.06 -12.76
CA ARG A 186 -5.14 -9.61 -12.98
C ARG A 186 -4.21 -9.09 -14.07
N TRP A 187 -3.26 -9.89 -14.56
CA TRP A 187 -2.45 -9.53 -15.73
C TRP A 187 -3.33 -9.29 -16.97
N LYS A 188 -4.47 -10.00 -17.08
CA LYS A 188 -5.44 -9.83 -18.17
C LYS A 188 -6.03 -8.42 -18.22
N GLN A 189 -6.04 -7.71 -17.09
CA GLN A 189 -6.51 -6.33 -17.02
C GLN A 189 -5.49 -5.33 -17.57
N THR A 190 -4.21 -5.69 -17.59
CA THR A 190 -3.12 -4.78 -17.98
C THR A 190 -3.09 -4.51 -19.47
N ILE A 191 -3.61 -5.43 -20.28
CA ILE A 191 -3.70 -5.27 -21.73
C ILE A 191 -4.82 -4.25 -21.96
N PRO A 192 -4.52 -2.99 -22.32
CA PRO A 192 -5.56 -2.10 -22.81
C PRO A 192 -6.12 -2.73 -24.09
N GLU A 193 -7.37 -2.46 -24.46
CA GLU A 193 -7.79 -2.66 -25.86
C GLU A 193 -6.70 -2.02 -26.73
N ARG A 194 -6.02 -2.85 -27.54
CA ARG A 194 -4.71 -2.51 -28.13
C ARG A 194 -4.83 -1.22 -28.91
N LYS A 195 -4.34 -0.12 -28.33
CA LYS A 195 -4.11 1.13 -29.06
C LYS A 195 -2.85 0.92 -29.89
N PRO A 196 -2.90 0.99 -31.23
CA PRO A 196 -1.84 0.51 -32.12
C PRO A 196 -0.42 1.05 -31.85
N SER A 197 -0.31 2.23 -31.22
CA SER A 197 0.98 2.91 -31.00
C SER A 197 1.50 2.88 -29.56
N TRP A 198 0.84 2.18 -28.64
CA TRP A 198 1.20 2.20 -27.22
C TRP A 198 2.24 1.15 -26.88
N ARG A 199 3.39 1.59 -26.37
CA ARG A 199 4.44 0.72 -25.81
C ARG A 199 4.24 0.54 -24.31
N VAL A 200 3.47 -0.50 -23.95
CA VAL A 200 3.07 -0.77 -22.56
C VAL A 200 4.00 -1.80 -21.91
N PHE A 201 4.55 -1.46 -20.75
CA PHE A 201 5.33 -2.35 -19.90
C PHE A 201 4.54 -2.70 -18.64
N LEU A 202 4.45 -3.99 -18.35
CA LEU A 202 3.91 -4.50 -17.09
C LEU A 202 5.06 -4.79 -16.14
N LEU A 203 5.14 -4.01 -15.06
CA LEU A 203 6.13 -4.19 -14.00
C LEU A 203 5.53 -5.01 -12.86
N THR A 204 6.29 -5.97 -12.35
CA THR A 204 5.89 -6.86 -11.25
C THR A 204 7.08 -7.23 -10.37
N LEU A 205 6.80 -7.58 -9.11
CA LEU A 205 7.79 -8.12 -8.16
C LEU A 205 7.73 -9.65 -8.06
N VAL A 206 6.89 -10.29 -8.86
CA VAL A 206 6.74 -11.75 -8.87
C VAL A 206 7.88 -12.38 -9.66
N SER A 207 8.57 -13.34 -9.05
CA SER A 207 9.69 -14.08 -9.66
C SER A 207 9.28 -15.23 -10.59
N SER A 208 8.01 -15.67 -10.55
CA SER A 208 7.46 -16.74 -11.39
C SER A 208 6.13 -16.32 -12.03
N LEU A 209 6.10 -16.23 -13.36
CA LEU A 209 4.90 -15.90 -14.15
C LEU A 209 3.96 -17.09 -14.32
#